data_AF-A0A0B6YZZ2-F1
#
_entry.id   AF-A0A0B6YZZ2-F1
#
_cell.length_a   1.000
_cell.length_b   1.000
_cell.length_c   1.000
_cell.angle_alpha   90.00
_cell.angle_beta   90.00
_cell.angle_gamma   90.00
#
_symmetry.space_group_name_H-M   'P 1'
#
loop_
_entity.id
_entity.type
_entity.pdbx_description
1 polymer ?
#
loop_
_entity_poly.entity_id
_entity_poly.type
_entity_poly.pdbx_seq_one_letter_code
_entity_poly.pdbx_strand_id
1 'polypeptide(L)'
;ISAITYAYFLHQTSSPEIFHLPVLCIPRDQFRLRLEIVYFLNKHSIVADDLVFISDLDLPALTQREDITLMVTLVDHHDLAMAEECLENFVVEVLDHRPQNGVLPESWNAQIE
;
A
#
# COMPACT_ATOMS: atom_id res chain seq x y z
N ILE A 1 7.43 -0.30 5.93
CA ILE A 1 8.32 0.86 5.68
C ILE A 1 8.24 1.28 4.22
N SER A 2 8.38 0.35 3.28
CA SER A 2 8.36 0.59 1.82
C SER A 2 7.18 1.45 1.35
N ALA A 3 5.94 1.16 1.78
CA ALA A 3 4.77 1.96 1.41
C ALA A 3 4.87 3.44 1.82
N ILE A 4 5.31 3.71 3.06
CA ILE A 4 5.48 5.08 3.58
C ILE A 4 6.56 5.81 2.77
N THR A 5 7.71 5.17 2.56
CA THR A 5 8.83 5.75 1.81
C THR A 5 8.44 6.04 0.37
N TYR A 6 7.77 5.11 -0.30
CA TYR A 6 7.39 5.25 -1.71
C TYR A 6 6.32 6.32 -1.89
N ALA A 7 5.28 6.34 -1.07
CA ALA A 7 4.25 7.38 -1.13
C ALA A 7 4.83 8.78 -0.85
N TYR A 8 5.76 8.90 0.11
CA TYR A 8 6.46 10.17 0.36
C TYR A 8 7.33 10.59 -0.82
N PHE A 9 8.05 9.65 -1.44
CA PHE A 9 8.84 9.93 -2.65
C PHE A 9 7.95 10.42 -3.80
N LEU A 10 6.83 9.75 -4.07
CA LEU A 10 5.88 10.16 -5.09
C LEU A 10 5.27 11.53 -4.78
N HIS A 11 4.87 11.78 -3.52
CA HIS A 11 4.41 13.10 -3.10
C HIS A 11 5.39 14.23 -3.43
N GLN A 12 6.69 13.96 -3.32
CA GLN A 12 7.76 14.95 -3.58
C GLN A 12 8.10 15.10 -5.07
N THR A 13 7.74 14.15 -5.93
CA THR A 13 8.22 14.06 -7.32
C THR A 13 7.11 14.08 -8.36
N SER A 14 5.88 13.74 -7.98
CA SER A 14 4.70 13.68 -8.85
C SER A 14 3.94 15.01 -8.85
N SER A 15 2.93 15.10 -9.73
CA SER A 15 2.02 16.25 -9.81
C SER A 15 1.26 16.44 -8.50
N PRO A 16 1.07 17.69 -8.00
CA PRO A 16 0.31 17.96 -6.78
C PRO A 16 -1.18 17.57 -6.88
N GLU A 17 -1.67 17.26 -8.07
CA GLU A 17 -3.05 16.81 -8.31
C GLU A 17 -3.29 15.35 -7.88
N ILE A 18 -2.22 14.56 -7.70
CA ILE A 18 -2.31 13.16 -7.31
C ILE A 18 -2.05 13.06 -5.80
N PHE A 19 -2.99 12.45 -5.09
CA PHE A 19 -2.85 12.16 -3.67
C PHE A 19 -2.29 10.75 -3.47
N HIS A 20 -1.08 10.65 -2.92
CA HIS A 20 -0.41 9.39 -2.63
C HIS A 20 -0.64 8.99 -1.16
N LEU A 21 -1.40 7.92 -0.93
CA LEU A 21 -1.75 7.43 0.39
C LEU A 21 -0.98 6.14 0.73
N PRO A 22 -0.02 6.16 1.66
CA PRO A 22 0.60 4.93 2.13
C PRO A 22 -0.38 4.14 2.99
N VAL A 23 -0.63 2.88 2.64
CA VAL A 23 -1.50 1.98 3.41
C VAL A 23 -0.68 0.82 3.95
N LEU A 24 -0.84 0.52 5.24
CA LEU A 24 -0.23 -0.64 5.88
C LEU A 24 -1.21 -1.81 5.81
N CYS A 25 -0.82 -2.89 5.12
CA CYS A 25 -1.61 -4.13 4.97
C CYS A 25 -1.64 -5.00 6.24
N ILE A 26 -1.92 -4.37 7.39
CA ILE A 26 -2.17 -5.03 8.67
C ILE A 26 -3.32 -4.31 9.37
N PRO A 27 -4.10 -5.01 10.22
CA PRO A 27 -5.07 -4.36 11.09
C PRO A 27 -4.39 -3.35 12.04
N ARG A 28 -5.05 -2.20 12.27
CA ARG A 28 -4.56 -1.14 13.16
C ARG A 28 -4.24 -1.64 14.57
N ASP A 29 -5.08 -2.50 15.13
CA ASP A 29 -4.92 -3.07 16.47
C ASP A 29 -3.71 -4.01 16.60
N GLN A 30 -3.23 -4.54 15.48
CA GLN A 30 -2.03 -5.38 15.39
C GLN A 30 -0.74 -4.58 15.22
N PHE A 31 -0.80 -3.29 14.89
CA PHE A 31 0.39 -2.46 14.66
C PHE A 31 1.32 -2.44 15.88
N ARG A 32 0.76 -2.38 17.09
CA ARG A 32 1.54 -2.40 18.35
C ARG A 32 2.39 -3.66 18.54
N LEU A 33 2.10 -4.74 17.82
CA LEU A 33 2.86 -6.00 17.87
C LEU A 33 4.12 -5.94 17.00
N ARG A 34 4.23 -4.97 16.08
CA ARG A 34 5.38 -4.77 15.19
C ARG A 34 6.45 -3.92 15.87
N LEU A 35 7.00 -4.41 16.98
CA LEU A 35 7.83 -3.64 17.91
C LEU A 35 8.98 -2.87 17.26
N GLU A 36 9.71 -3.48 16.33
CA GLU A 36 10.82 -2.85 15.61
C GLU A 36 10.34 -1.66 14.75
N ILE A 37 9.20 -1.84 14.06
CA ILE A 37 8.61 -0.82 13.19
C ILE A 37 8.09 0.33 14.04
N VAL A 38 7.36 0.02 15.12
CA VAL A 38 6.84 1.01 16.07
C VAL A 38 7.99 1.82 16.67
N TYR A 39 9.05 1.14 17.12
CA TYR A 39 10.24 1.80 17.68
C TYR A 39 10.92 2.72 16.66
N PHE A 40 11.11 2.24 15.43
CA PHE A 40 11.72 3.01 14.36
C PHE A 40 10.91 4.25 14.00
N LEU A 41 9.61 4.11 13.76
CA LEU A 41 8.73 5.23 13.37
C LEU A 41 8.62 6.28 14.48
N ASN A 42 8.54 5.85 15.75
CA ASN A 42 8.54 6.77 16.88
C ASN A 42 9.81 7.64 16.97
N LYS A 43 10.98 7.13 16.56
CA LYS A 43 12.21 7.96 16.48
C LYS A 43 12.09 9.11 15.48
N HIS A 44 11.20 8.98 14.51
CA HIS A 44 10.90 9.99 13.51
C HIS A 44 9.61 10.77 13.84
N SER A 45 9.09 10.64 15.06
CA SER A 45 7.84 11.27 15.50
C SER A 45 6.61 10.88 14.67
N ILE A 46 6.63 9.69 14.07
CA ILE A 46 5.49 9.12 13.35
C ILE A 46 4.78 8.15 14.30
N VAL A 47 3.56 8.48 14.69
CA VAL A 47 2.72 7.67 15.57
C VAL A 47 1.66 6.91 14.78
N ALA A 48 0.96 5.97 15.43
CA ALA A 48 -0.08 5.17 14.78
C ALA A 48 -1.21 6.02 14.16
N ASP A 49 -1.49 7.19 14.74
CA ASP A 49 -2.54 8.11 14.26
C ASP A 49 -2.13 8.84 12.97
N ASP A 50 -0.84 8.88 12.64
CA ASP A 50 -0.33 9.43 11.37
C ASP A 50 -0.37 8.41 10.22
N LEU A 51 -0.71 7.15 10.53
CA LEU A 51 -0.67 6.03 9.59
C LEU A 51 -2.07 5.61 9.19
N VAL A 52 -2.20 5.16 7.94
CA VAL A 52 -3.42 4.51 7.43
C VAL A 52 -3.20 3.02 7.35
N PHE A 53 -4.11 2.27 7.95
CA PHE A 53 -4.14 0.81 7.94
C PHE A 53 -5.24 0.33 7.00
N ILE A 54 -5.07 -0.88 6.47
CA ILE A 54 -6.07 -1.49 5.60
C ILE A 54 -7.44 -1.58 6.28
N SER A 55 -7.46 -1.78 7.61
CA SER A 55 -8.68 -1.82 8.42
C SER A 55 -9.40 -0.47 8.57
N ASP A 56 -8.75 0.64 8.23
CA ASP A 56 -9.36 1.97 8.27
C ASP A 56 -10.14 2.28 6.99
N LEU A 57 -10.00 1.45 5.96
CA LEU A 57 -10.55 1.68 4.63
C LEU A 57 -11.71 0.72 4.34
N ASP A 58 -12.79 1.27 3.80
CA ASP A 58 -13.84 0.49 3.14
C ASP A 58 -13.43 0.30 1.66
N LEU A 59 -12.65 -0.75 1.38
CA LEU A 59 -12.15 -1.03 0.03
C LEU A 59 -13.29 -1.27 -0.99
N PRO A 60 -14.36 -2.01 -0.67
CA PRO A 60 -15.51 -2.13 -1.57
C PRO A 60 -16.15 -0.77 -1.91
N ALA A 61 -16.33 0.11 -0.93
CA ALA A 61 -16.86 1.45 -1.22
C ALA A 61 -15.87 2.28 -2.06
N LEU A 62 -14.57 2.19 -1.78
CA LEU A 62 -13.54 2.93 -2.51
C LEU A 62 -13.46 2.53 -3.98
N THR A 63 -13.54 1.22 -4.27
CA THR A 63 -13.45 0.68 -5.63
C THR A 63 -14.70 0.98 -6.49
N GLN A 64 -15.83 1.30 -5.86
CA GLN A 64 -17.08 1.65 -6.53
C GLN A 64 -17.26 3.17 -6.74
N ARG A 65 -16.32 3.99 -6.26
CA ARG A 65 -16.41 5.45 -6.41
C ARG A 65 -16.08 5.88 -7.83
N GLU A 66 -17.04 6.54 -8.48
CA GLU A 66 -16.91 7.04 -9.85
C GLU A 66 -16.29 8.46 -9.91
N ASP A 67 -16.24 9.17 -8.78
CA ASP A 67 -15.71 10.53 -8.66
C ASP A 67 -14.18 10.59 -8.48
N ILE A 68 -13.53 9.43 -8.36
CA ILE A 68 -12.08 9.32 -8.21
C ILE A 68 -11.52 8.30 -9.20
N THR A 69 -10.27 8.48 -9.60
CA THR A 69 -9.49 7.42 -10.26
C THR A 69 -8.61 6.75 -9.22
N LEU A 70 -8.90 5.47 -8.92
CA LEU A 70 -8.10 4.67 -8.00
C LEU A 70 -6.98 3.97 -8.75
N MET A 71 -5.76 4.06 -8.22
CA MET A 71 -4.57 3.34 -8.69
C MET A 71 -3.87 2.75 -7.48
N VAL A 72 -3.42 1.50 -7.59
CA VAL A 72 -2.77 0.75 -6.52
C VAL A 72 -1.37 0.34 -6.97
N THR A 73 -0.38 0.63 -6.13
CA THR A 73 0.96 0.06 -6.26
C THR A 73 1.21 -0.88 -5.09
N LEU A 74 1.57 -2.13 -5.39
CA LEU A 74 2.01 -3.08 -4.37
C LEU A 74 3.52 -2.93 -4.17
N VAL A 75 3.95 -2.89 -2.92
CA VAL A 75 5.37 -2.76 -2.56
C VAL A 75 5.74 -3.79 -1.52
N ASP A 76 6.93 -4.39 -1.66
CA ASP A 76 7.47 -5.43 -0.76
C ASP A 76 6.63 -6.73 -0.72
N HIS A 77 5.66 -6.87 -1.64
CA HIS A 77 4.85 -8.06 -1.88
C HIS A 77 4.15 -7.97 -3.25
N HIS A 78 3.78 -9.12 -3.81
CA HIS A 78 2.98 -9.22 -5.05
C HIS A 78 1.67 -10.01 -4.87
N ASP A 79 1.38 -10.52 -3.68
CA ASP A 79 0.18 -11.30 -3.40
C ASP A 79 -0.89 -10.43 -2.72
N LEU A 80 -2.11 -10.40 -3.28
CA LEU A 80 -3.26 -9.82 -2.59
C LEU A 80 -3.87 -10.85 -1.64
N ALA A 81 -4.13 -10.44 -0.40
CA ALA A 81 -4.92 -11.27 0.50
C ALA A 81 -6.39 -11.33 0.02
N MET A 82 -7.16 -12.33 0.48
CA MET A 82 -8.59 -12.45 0.14
C MET A 82 -9.40 -11.17 0.41
N ALA A 83 -9.05 -10.42 1.47
CA ALA A 83 -9.72 -9.17 1.81
C ALA A 83 -9.39 -8.01 0.84
N GLU A 84 -8.35 -8.16 0.02
CA GLU A 84 -7.79 -7.16 -0.87
C GLU A 84 -8.06 -7.48 -2.35
N GLU A 85 -8.67 -8.64 -2.67
CA GLU A 85 -8.96 -9.08 -4.04
C GLU A 85 -9.73 -8.03 -4.87
N CYS A 86 -10.59 -7.23 -4.23
CA CYS A 86 -11.30 -6.14 -4.92
C CYS A 86 -10.37 -5.07 -5.52
N LEU A 87 -9.11 -5.01 -5.10
CA LEU A 87 -8.09 -4.10 -5.61
C LEU A 87 -7.40 -4.61 -6.88
N GLU A 88 -7.55 -5.88 -7.27
CA GLU A 88 -6.79 -6.51 -8.37
C GLU A 88 -6.86 -5.70 -9.68
N ASN A 89 -8.05 -5.21 -10.03
CA ASN A 89 -8.28 -4.41 -11.24
C ASN A 89 -7.69 -2.99 -11.18
N PHE A 90 -7.25 -2.55 -10.00
CA PHE A 90 -6.68 -1.23 -9.76
C PHE A 90 -5.16 -1.28 -9.57
N VAL A 91 -4.56 -2.47 -9.51
CA VAL A 91 -3.10 -2.62 -9.40
C VAL A 91 -2.47 -2.23 -10.74
N VAL A 92 -1.67 -1.16 -10.71
CA VAL A 92 -0.96 -0.63 -11.88
C VAL A 92 0.53 -0.92 -11.84
N GLU A 93 1.08 -1.20 -10.67
CA GLU A 93 2.52 -1.40 -10.46
C GLU A 93 2.76 -2.35 -9.27
N VAL A 94 3.80 -3.17 -9.39
CA VAL A 94 4.29 -4.04 -8.31
C VAL A 94 5.79 -3.88 -8.19
N LEU A 95 6.27 -3.53 -7.01
CA LEU A 95 7.70 -3.42 -6.67
C LEU A 95 8.01 -4.43 -5.56
N ASP A 96 8.55 -5.58 -5.92
CA ASP A 96 8.81 -6.66 -4.97
C ASP A 96 10.19 -7.29 -5.19
N HIS A 97 10.73 -7.89 -4.14
CA HIS A 97 12.03 -8.57 -4.11
C HIS A 97 11.89 -10.04 -3.71
N ARG A 98 10.65 -10.51 -3.52
CA ARG A 98 10.36 -11.91 -3.19
C ARG A 98 10.32 -12.73 -4.48
N PRO A 99 10.73 -14.00 -4.45
CA PRO A 99 10.57 -14.89 -5.61
C PRO A 99 9.11 -14.93 -6.07
N GLN A 100 8.90 -14.77 -7.38
CA GLN A 100 7.56 -14.80 -7.95
C GLN A 100 6.91 -16.17 -7.75
N ASN A 101 5.73 -16.19 -7.13
CA ASN A 101 4.91 -17.39 -7.00
C ASN A 101 3.76 -17.35 -8.02
N GLY A 102 3.81 -18.23 -9.03
CA GLY A 102 2.75 -18.31 -10.04
C GLY A 102 2.81 -17.20 -11.08
N VAL A 103 1.72 -17.02 -11.84
CA VAL A 103 1.62 -16.05 -12.94
C VAL A 103 0.86 -14.83 -12.43
N LEU A 104 1.47 -13.65 -12.52
CA LEU A 104 0.81 -12.39 -12.23
C LEU A 104 -0.10 -11.95 -13.39
N PRO A 105 -1.18 -11.19 -13.12
CA PRO A 105 -2.01 -10.61 -14.17
C PRO A 105 -1.18 -9.77 -15.16
N GLU A 106 -1.43 -9.93 -16.47
CA GLU A 106 -0.68 -9.22 -17.52
C GLU A 106 -0.87 -7.70 -17.46
N SER A 107 -1.94 -7.23 -16.83
CA SER A 107 -2.22 -5.81 -16.62
C SER A 107 -1.27 -5.15 -15.60
N TRP A 108 -0.58 -5.94 -14.79
CA TRP A 108 0.29 -5.42 -13.74
C TRP A 108 1.69 -5.13 -14.28
N ASN A 109 2.16 -3.89 -14.12
CA ASN A 109 3.56 -3.57 -14.36
C ASN A 109 4.43 -4.05 -13.19
N ALA A 110 4.86 -5.32 -13.23
CA ALA A 110 5.60 -5.94 -12.14
C ALA A 110 7.12 -5.87 -12.32
N GLN A 111 7.79 -5.32 -11.32
CA GLN A 111 9.25 -5.35 -11.14
C GLN A 111 9.55 -6.27 -9.95
N ILE A 112 9.96 -7.49 -10.26
CA ILE A 112 10.37 -8.50 -9.27
C ILE A 112 11.87 -8.71 -9.41
N GLU A 113 12.63 -8.32 -8.38
CA GLU A 113 14.10 -8.49 -8.30
C GLU A 113 14.52 -9.81 -7.66
#